data_AF-A0A2G9XLG6-F1
#
_entry.id   AF-A0A2G9XLG6-F1
#
_cell.length_a   1.000
_cell.length_b   1.000
_cell.length_c   1.000
_cell.angle_alpha   90.00
_cell.angle_beta   90.00
_cell.angle_gamma   90.00
#
_symmetry.space_group_name_H-M   'P 1'
#
loop_
_entity.id
_entity.type
_entity.pdbx_description
1 polymer ?
#
loop_
_entity_poly.entity_id
_entity_poly.type
_entity_poly.pdbx_seq_one_letter_code
_entity_poly.pdbx_strand_id
1 'polypeptide(L)'
;MQELLTGRIRLVQGDKAIGGRKERESANAGHNWAFNEAVVISALVNKFGSKIYPLGRMRYTKLSYLMHRHVENKPEGYLKKAAGPYNPANRYKGPETIAQKRGYIEIARSENFSGFASGRNIDQSLAYFNQWYGQEVLEWLEQFRYEKNEKLELLATVDMAIQDLQIAGREVTVEAVKDVLFAHEEWRPKLMRQIFSDSHIEQAIARCKALFDEV
;
A
#
# COMPACT_ATOMS: atom_id res chain seq x y z
N MET A 1 -35.06 -37.24 24.94
CA MET A 1 -33.71 -37.23 24.35
C MET A 1 -33.33 -38.66 24.03
N GLN A 2 -33.50 -39.06 22.78
CA GLN A 2 -32.80 -40.14 22.06
C GLN A 2 -33.52 -40.30 20.73
N GLU A 3 -33.04 -39.59 19.71
CA GLU A 3 -33.56 -39.73 18.36
C GLU A 3 -32.92 -40.95 17.67
N LEU A 4 -33.80 -41.69 16.99
CA LEU A 4 -33.53 -42.89 16.24
C LEU A 4 -33.30 -42.55 14.76
N LEU A 5 -32.29 -43.23 14.20
CA LEU A 5 -32.34 -43.98 12.93
C LEU A 5 -32.51 -43.26 11.57
N THR A 6 -31.81 -43.91 10.62
CA THR A 6 -32.04 -43.98 9.16
C THR A 6 -31.36 -42.90 8.30
N GLY A 7 -30.60 -43.21 7.24
CA GLY A 7 -30.31 -44.49 6.60
C GLY A 7 -29.30 -44.42 5.45
N ARG A 8 -28.78 -45.61 5.12
CA ARG A 8 -28.26 -46.19 3.84
C ARG A 8 -28.71 -45.46 2.54
N ILE A 9 -28.03 -45.32 1.38
CA ILE A 9 -26.93 -46.04 0.67
C ILE A 9 -26.47 -45.24 -0.61
N ARG A 10 -25.14 -45.28 -0.91
CA ARG A 10 -24.29 -45.35 -2.17
C ARG A 10 -24.51 -44.61 -3.54
N LEU A 11 -23.33 -44.27 -4.13
CA LEU A 11 -22.83 -44.26 -5.56
C LEU A 11 -23.46 -43.21 -6.53
N VAL A 12 -22.77 -42.46 -7.41
CA VAL A 12 -21.84 -42.78 -8.56
C VAL A 12 -21.05 -41.52 -9.03
N GLN A 13 -19.93 -41.75 -9.74
CA GLN A 13 -19.00 -40.89 -10.51
C GLN A 13 -19.57 -39.72 -11.35
N GLY A 14 -18.72 -38.72 -11.63
CA GLY A 14 -18.88 -37.82 -12.79
C GLY A 14 -18.02 -36.54 -12.80
N ASP A 15 -16.80 -36.65 -13.36
CA ASP A 15 -16.06 -35.68 -14.18
C ASP A 15 -15.86 -34.18 -13.85
N LYS A 16 -14.56 -33.81 -13.92
CA LYS A 16 -13.94 -32.53 -14.32
C LYS A 16 -14.00 -31.36 -13.33
N ALA A 17 -13.05 -31.38 -12.40
CA ALA A 17 -12.52 -30.17 -11.79
C ALA A 17 -11.81 -29.31 -12.85
N ILE A 18 -12.50 -28.29 -13.34
CA ILE A 18 -11.90 -27.13 -14.02
C ILE A 18 -11.07 -26.39 -12.98
N GLY A 19 -9.81 -26.15 -13.31
CA GLY A 19 -8.78 -25.63 -12.42
C GLY A 19 -9.20 -24.38 -11.65
N GLY A 20 -9.47 -24.56 -10.36
CA GLY A 20 -9.43 -23.48 -9.39
C GLY A 20 -8.00 -22.99 -9.25
N ARG A 21 -7.77 -21.74 -9.66
CA ARG A 21 -6.54 -20.97 -9.39
C ARG A 21 -6.32 -21.05 -7.88
N LYS A 22 -5.34 -21.84 -7.45
CA LYS A 22 -4.91 -21.92 -6.05
C LYS A 22 -4.70 -20.50 -5.57
N GLU A 23 -5.52 -20.08 -4.60
CA GLU A 23 -5.17 -19.01 -3.68
C GLU A 23 -3.73 -19.27 -3.25
N ARG A 24 -2.83 -18.35 -3.61
CA ARG A 24 -1.51 -18.29 -2.97
C ARG A 24 -1.78 -17.79 -1.56
N GLU A 25 -2.37 -18.65 -0.73
CA GLU A 25 -2.17 -18.58 0.70
C GLU A 25 -0.67 -18.56 0.89
N SER A 26 -0.18 -17.45 1.42
CA SER A 26 1.21 -17.16 1.67
C SER A 26 1.76 -18.18 2.66
N ALA A 27 2.18 -19.33 2.13
CA ALA A 27 2.92 -20.35 2.84
C ALA A 27 4.33 -19.81 3.14
N ASN A 28 4.44 -18.97 4.17
CA ASN A 28 5.68 -18.74 4.90
C ASN A 28 5.34 -18.44 6.37
N ALA A 29 5.35 -19.50 7.18
CA ALA A 29 5.29 -19.42 8.63
C ALA A 29 6.50 -18.64 9.16
N GLY A 30 6.26 -17.54 9.89
CA GLY A 30 7.26 -16.95 10.82
C GLY A 30 7.54 -15.44 10.74
N HIS A 31 6.90 -14.67 9.85
CA HIS A 31 7.23 -13.26 9.67
C HIS A 31 6.11 -12.37 10.23
N ASN A 32 6.40 -11.57 11.26
CA ASN A 32 5.41 -10.61 11.77
C ASN A 32 5.28 -9.42 10.79
N TRP A 33 4.07 -8.91 10.61
CA TRP A 33 3.76 -7.80 9.70
C TRP A 33 4.72 -6.60 9.84
N ALA A 34 5.17 -6.28 11.06
CA ALA A 34 6.06 -5.13 11.28
C ALA A 34 7.48 -5.35 10.72
N PHE A 35 7.94 -6.60 10.65
CA PHE A 35 9.21 -6.92 9.98
C PHE A 35 9.08 -6.80 8.46
N ASN A 36 7.97 -7.25 7.88
CA ASN A 36 7.70 -7.08 6.45
C ASN A 36 7.68 -5.61 6.07
N GLU A 37 6.96 -4.81 6.86
CA GLU A 37 6.88 -3.36 6.64
C GLU A 37 8.24 -2.67 6.83
N ALA A 38 9.08 -3.17 7.74
CA ALA A 38 10.45 -2.65 7.91
C ALA A 38 11.29 -2.87 6.64
N VAL A 39 11.11 -4.01 5.97
CA VAL A 39 11.76 -4.33 4.69
C VAL A 39 11.22 -3.44 3.56
N VAL A 40 9.91 -3.22 3.49
CA VAL A 40 9.29 -2.29 2.53
C VAL A 40 9.84 -0.88 2.70
N ILE A 41 9.80 -0.33 3.92
CA ILE A 41 10.33 1.01 4.22
C ILE A 41 11.80 1.11 3.82
N SER A 42 12.61 0.09 4.14
CA SER A 42 14.04 0.09 3.83
C SER A 42 14.31 0.07 2.33
N ALA A 43 13.55 -0.73 1.57
CA ALA A 43 13.66 -0.77 0.11
C ALA A 43 13.27 0.57 -0.53
N LEU A 44 12.21 1.22 -0.04
CA LEU A 44 11.82 2.57 -0.46
C LEU A 44 12.89 3.61 -0.14
N VAL A 45 13.46 3.57 1.09
CA VAL A 45 14.56 4.45 1.50
C VAL A 45 15.76 4.29 0.59
N ASN A 46 16.12 3.07 0.21
CA ASN A 46 17.19 2.83 -0.74
C ASN A 46 16.90 3.35 -2.14
N LYS A 47 15.67 3.17 -2.63
CA LYS A 47 15.28 3.55 -3.98
C LYS A 47 15.18 5.08 -4.16
N PHE A 48 14.65 5.78 -3.16
CA PHE A 48 14.26 7.20 -3.26
C PHE A 48 15.03 8.14 -2.32
N GLY A 49 15.74 7.62 -1.33
CA GLY A 49 16.49 8.42 -0.36
C GLY A 49 17.99 8.43 -0.65
N SER A 50 18.66 9.45 -0.13
CA SER A 50 20.13 9.51 -0.02
C SER A 50 20.52 10.30 1.22
N LYS A 51 21.80 10.36 1.55
CA LYS A 51 22.26 11.19 2.68
C LYS A 51 22.03 12.69 2.46
N ILE A 52 22.08 13.14 1.20
CA ILE A 52 21.86 14.54 0.82
C ILE A 52 20.36 14.85 0.74
N TYR A 53 19.57 13.90 0.24
CA TYR A 53 18.11 13.97 0.13
C TYR A 53 17.45 12.81 0.88
N PRO A 54 17.39 12.85 2.23
CA PRO A 54 16.79 11.78 3.02
C PRO A 54 15.32 11.58 2.69
N LEU A 55 14.87 10.33 2.67
CA LEU A 55 13.47 10.00 2.39
C LEU A 55 12.59 10.32 3.62
N GLY A 56 11.73 11.32 3.47
CA GLY A 56 10.81 11.76 4.52
C GLY A 56 9.62 10.82 4.74
N ARG A 57 9.00 10.90 5.93
CA ARG A 57 7.91 10.00 6.35
C ARG A 57 6.68 10.02 5.49
N MET A 58 6.25 11.23 5.11
CA MET A 58 5.09 11.36 4.25
C MET A 58 5.33 10.67 2.90
N ARG A 59 6.54 10.75 2.34
CA ARG A 59 6.85 10.15 1.04
C ARG A 59 6.85 8.62 1.10
N TYR A 60 7.61 7.98 2.01
CA TYR A 60 7.59 6.50 2.07
C TYR A 60 6.22 5.97 2.47
N THR A 61 5.43 6.70 3.27
CA THR A 61 4.07 6.27 3.62
C THR A 61 3.21 6.14 2.37
N LYS A 62 3.25 7.14 1.48
CA LYS A 62 2.46 7.12 0.24
C LYS A 62 2.97 6.09 -0.75
N LEU A 63 4.29 5.94 -0.86
CA LEU A 63 4.88 4.92 -1.73
C LEU A 63 4.59 3.50 -1.21
N SER A 64 4.64 3.27 0.10
CA SER A 64 4.25 1.99 0.71
C SER A 64 2.78 1.69 0.41
N TYR A 65 1.89 2.67 0.60
CA TYR A 65 0.47 2.53 0.26
C TYR A 65 0.27 2.10 -1.21
N LEU A 66 0.88 2.82 -2.15
CA LEU A 66 0.76 2.55 -3.59
C LEU A 66 1.37 1.19 -3.96
N MET A 67 2.47 0.80 -3.31
CA MET A 67 3.08 -0.52 -3.49
C MET A 67 2.14 -1.63 -3.03
N HIS A 68 1.58 -1.55 -1.81
CA HIS A 68 0.60 -2.54 -1.34
C HIS A 68 -0.62 -2.58 -2.23
N ARG A 69 -1.09 -1.42 -2.70
CA ARG A 69 -2.19 -1.35 -3.68
C ARG A 69 -1.87 -2.09 -4.98
N HIS A 70 -0.62 -2.00 -5.46
CA HIS A 70 -0.15 -2.68 -6.67
C HIS A 70 0.00 -4.20 -6.47
N VAL A 71 0.60 -4.62 -5.36
CA VAL A 71 0.97 -6.03 -5.13
C VAL A 71 -0.19 -6.85 -4.55
N GLU A 72 -0.96 -6.28 -3.64
CA GLU A 72 -1.96 -7.01 -2.82
C GLU A 72 -3.40 -6.71 -3.25
N ASN A 73 -3.59 -5.77 -4.19
CA ASN A 73 -4.87 -5.25 -4.65
C ASN A 73 -5.76 -4.60 -3.55
N LYS A 74 -5.34 -4.65 -2.27
CA LYS A 74 -6.02 -4.04 -1.12
C LYS A 74 -4.98 -3.53 -0.12
N PRO A 75 -4.92 -2.22 0.18
CA PRO A 75 -4.01 -1.68 1.17
C PRO A 75 -4.63 -1.80 2.57
N GLU A 76 -4.71 -3.01 3.10
CA GLU A 76 -5.27 -3.29 4.43
C GLU A 76 -4.52 -2.55 5.55
N GLY A 77 -5.25 -2.08 6.56
CA GLY A 77 -4.68 -1.38 7.72
C GLY A 77 -4.38 0.11 7.52
N TYR A 78 -4.55 0.65 6.31
CA TYR A 78 -4.45 2.09 6.09
C TYR A 78 -5.74 2.81 6.51
N LEU A 79 -5.57 3.88 7.29
CA LEU A 79 -6.66 4.74 7.74
C LEU A 79 -6.67 6.06 6.98
N LYS A 80 -7.86 6.64 6.83
CA LYS A 80 -8.05 8.00 6.32
C LYS A 80 -7.53 9.02 7.33
N LYS A 81 -6.40 9.65 7.03
CA LYS A 81 -5.79 10.70 7.88
C LYS A 81 -5.60 12.01 7.15
N ALA A 82 -5.44 13.11 7.89
CA ALA A 82 -5.30 14.46 7.32
C ALA A 82 -4.26 14.58 6.18
N ALA A 83 -3.16 13.81 6.25
CA ALA A 83 -2.13 13.75 5.21
C ALA A 83 -2.36 12.66 4.14
N GLY A 84 -3.59 12.15 3.98
CA GLY A 84 -3.96 11.03 3.10
C GLY A 84 -3.89 9.67 3.82
N PRO A 85 -3.98 8.53 3.10
CA PRO A 85 -3.93 7.20 3.70
C PRO A 85 -2.66 7.00 4.53
N TYR A 86 -2.79 6.50 5.75
CA TYR A 86 -1.69 6.26 6.67
C TYR A 86 -1.96 5.02 7.52
N ASN A 87 -0.97 4.15 7.67
CA ASN A 87 -1.03 3.04 8.61
C ASN A 87 -0.36 3.44 9.94
N PRO A 88 -1.11 3.68 11.03
CA PRO A 88 -0.54 4.10 12.32
C PRO A 88 0.39 3.06 12.93
N ALA A 89 0.23 1.79 12.57
CA ALA A 89 1.10 0.73 13.05
C ALA A 89 2.54 0.90 12.57
N ASN A 90 2.79 1.63 11.46
CA ASN A 90 4.14 1.90 10.96
C ASN A 90 4.99 2.69 11.96
N ARG A 91 4.36 3.55 12.77
CA ARG A 91 5.04 4.31 13.82
C ARG A 91 5.01 3.60 15.17
N TYR A 92 3.85 3.12 15.60
CA TYR A 92 3.68 2.62 16.97
C TYR A 92 3.98 1.12 17.15
N LYS A 93 3.89 0.31 16.09
CA LYS A 93 4.23 -1.12 16.14
C LYS A 93 5.67 -1.43 15.68
N GLY A 94 6.47 -0.40 15.40
CA GLY A 94 7.92 -0.53 15.32
C GLY A 94 8.60 -0.89 13.98
N PRO A 95 7.97 -0.90 12.78
CA PRO A 95 8.70 -1.11 11.52
C PRO A 95 9.93 -0.20 11.36
N GLU A 96 9.78 1.11 11.60
CA GLU A 96 10.90 2.06 11.54
C GLU A 96 12.00 1.70 12.56
N THR A 97 11.60 1.28 13.77
CA THR A 97 12.55 0.88 14.82
C THR A 97 13.26 -0.42 14.45
N ILE A 98 12.55 -1.38 13.85
CA ILE A 98 13.12 -2.64 13.37
C ILE A 98 14.14 -2.35 12.26
N ALA A 99 13.77 -1.55 11.25
CA ALA A 99 14.66 -1.19 10.15
C ALA A 99 15.95 -0.51 10.64
N GLN A 100 15.83 0.41 11.60
CA GLN A 100 16.98 1.07 12.23
C GLN A 100 17.83 0.10 13.06
N LYS A 101 17.22 -0.71 13.95
CA LYS A 101 17.95 -1.67 14.79
C LYS A 101 18.66 -2.75 13.97
N ARG A 102 18.08 -3.15 12.84
CA ARG A 102 18.70 -4.08 11.88
C ARG A 102 19.77 -3.43 11.00
N GLY A 103 19.91 -2.10 11.05
CA GLY A 103 20.87 -1.34 10.24
C GLY A 103 20.50 -1.25 8.77
N TYR A 104 19.24 -1.48 8.41
CA TYR A 104 18.76 -1.35 7.03
C TYR A 104 18.65 0.11 6.61
N ILE A 105 18.26 0.98 7.56
CA ILE A 105 18.17 2.43 7.38
C ILE A 105 18.84 3.15 8.54
N GLU A 106 19.23 4.40 8.30
CA GLU A 106 19.72 5.32 9.31
C GLU A 106 19.02 6.68 9.20
N ILE A 107 18.95 7.41 10.32
CA ILE A 107 18.45 8.79 10.31
C ILE A 107 19.50 9.65 9.59
N ALA A 108 19.08 10.34 8.53
CA ALA A 108 19.91 11.28 7.81
C ALA A 108 19.29 12.68 7.85
N ARG A 109 20.17 13.68 7.94
CA ARG A 109 19.81 15.10 7.92
C ARG A 109 20.77 15.84 7.01
N SER A 110 20.24 16.71 6.18
CA SER A 110 20.97 17.76 5.46
C SER A 110 20.36 19.12 5.83
N GLU A 111 20.92 20.22 5.31
CA GLU A 111 20.53 21.58 5.72
C GLU A 111 19.02 21.82 5.74
N ASN A 112 18.31 21.34 4.70
CA ASN A 112 16.88 21.58 4.53
C ASN A 112 16.02 20.31 4.64
N PHE A 113 16.63 19.13 4.79
CA PHE A 113 15.91 17.86 4.70
C PHE A 113 16.24 16.93 5.86
N SER A 114 15.23 16.19 6.33
CA SER A 114 15.40 15.15 7.34
C SER A 114 14.54 13.94 7.01
N GLY A 115 15.05 12.75 7.32
CA GLY A 115 14.40 11.51 6.98
C GLY A 115 15.33 10.33 7.16
N PHE A 116 15.23 9.38 6.26
CA PHE A 116 16.03 8.15 6.28
C PHE A 116 16.91 8.02 5.05
N ALA A 117 18.08 7.43 5.23
CA ALA A 117 18.97 6.98 4.16
C ALA A 117 19.32 5.50 4.37
N SER A 118 19.87 4.85 3.34
CA SER A 118 20.31 3.46 3.42
C SER A 118 21.36 3.29 4.52
N GLY A 119 21.16 2.28 5.36
CA GLY A 119 22.11 1.87 6.39
C GLY A 119 23.08 0.81 5.87
N ARG A 120 24.01 0.41 6.73
CA ARG A 120 25.08 -0.57 6.43
C ARG A 120 24.60 -1.95 5.97
N ASN A 121 23.39 -2.37 6.35
CA ASN A 121 22.83 -3.69 6.06
C ASN A 121 21.70 -3.62 5.01
N ILE A 122 21.69 -2.58 4.16
CA ILE A 122 20.60 -2.39 3.21
C ILE A 122 20.45 -3.56 2.23
N ASP A 123 21.55 -4.15 1.77
CA ASP A 123 21.54 -5.28 0.82
C ASP A 123 20.78 -6.49 1.37
N GLN A 124 20.87 -6.73 2.69
CA GLN A 124 20.08 -7.79 3.34
C GLN A 124 18.58 -7.50 3.25
N SER A 125 18.17 -6.26 3.46
CA SER A 125 16.77 -5.87 3.31
C SER A 125 16.30 -5.97 1.86
N LEU A 126 17.14 -5.62 0.89
CA LEU A 126 16.81 -5.74 -0.52
C LEU A 126 16.67 -7.20 -0.95
N ALA A 127 17.49 -8.10 -0.41
CA ALA A 127 17.34 -9.53 -0.63
C ALA A 127 15.99 -10.05 -0.12
N TYR A 128 15.57 -9.65 1.09
CA TYR A 128 14.24 -9.97 1.60
C TYR A 128 13.11 -9.38 0.74
N PHE A 129 13.25 -8.11 0.34
CA PHE A 129 12.26 -7.45 -0.50
C PHE A 129 12.08 -8.20 -1.83
N ASN A 130 13.18 -8.49 -2.52
CA ASN A 130 13.17 -9.22 -3.78
C ASN A 130 12.57 -10.62 -3.63
N GLN A 131 12.86 -11.32 -2.52
CA GLN A 131 12.29 -12.64 -2.24
C GLN A 131 10.76 -12.61 -2.07
N TRP A 132 10.19 -11.55 -1.49
CA TRP A 132 8.76 -11.50 -1.14
C TRP A 132 7.89 -10.76 -2.16
N TYR A 133 8.44 -9.70 -2.76
CA TYR A 133 7.70 -8.79 -3.63
C TYR A 133 8.22 -8.79 -5.07
N GLY A 134 9.46 -9.21 -5.30
CA GLY A 134 10.09 -9.19 -6.62
C GLY A 134 10.75 -7.84 -6.98
N GLN A 135 11.74 -7.91 -7.85
CA GLN A 135 12.50 -6.75 -8.33
C GLN A 135 11.63 -5.86 -9.23
N GLU A 136 10.68 -6.45 -9.95
CA GLU A 136 9.71 -5.77 -10.82
C GLU A 136 8.89 -4.73 -10.05
N VAL A 137 8.64 -4.94 -8.75
CA VAL A 137 7.93 -3.95 -7.91
C VAL A 137 8.80 -2.71 -7.67
N LEU A 138 10.12 -2.87 -7.50
CA LEU A 138 11.03 -1.73 -7.41
C LEU A 138 11.18 -0.99 -8.75
N GLU A 139 11.06 -1.70 -9.87
CA GLU A 139 11.02 -1.10 -11.20
C GLU A 139 9.72 -0.34 -11.42
N TRP A 140 8.57 -0.92 -11.06
CA TRP A 140 7.28 -0.26 -11.10
C TRP A 140 7.27 1.00 -10.23
N LEU A 141 7.84 0.97 -9.02
CA LEU A 141 7.92 2.13 -8.14
C LEU A 141 8.72 3.30 -8.74
N GLU A 142 9.65 3.05 -9.66
CA GLU A 142 10.53 4.06 -10.25
C GLU A 142 9.77 5.22 -10.89
N GLN A 143 8.57 4.97 -11.42
CA GLN A 143 7.69 5.98 -12.02
C GLN A 143 7.33 7.13 -11.06
N PHE A 144 7.49 6.95 -9.74
CA PHE A 144 7.22 7.96 -8.73
C PHE A 144 8.47 8.77 -8.32
N ARG A 145 9.66 8.52 -8.89
CA ARG A 145 10.93 9.14 -8.44
C ARG A 145 10.83 10.66 -8.32
N TYR A 146 10.28 11.31 -9.34
CA TYR A 146 10.18 12.76 -9.40
C TYR A 146 8.80 13.31 -9.03
N GLU A 147 7.88 12.44 -8.61
CA GLU A 147 6.54 12.90 -8.23
C GLU A 147 6.59 13.74 -6.98
N LYS A 148 5.88 14.87 -6.98
CA LYS A 148 5.83 15.75 -5.82
C LYS A 148 5.02 15.11 -4.70
N ASN A 149 5.40 15.43 -3.48
CA ASN A 149 4.73 14.95 -2.28
C ASN A 149 3.21 15.21 -2.26
N GLU A 150 2.78 16.39 -2.68
CA GLU A 150 1.35 16.74 -2.79
C GLU A 150 0.61 15.91 -3.85
N LYS A 151 1.28 15.53 -4.94
CA LYS A 151 0.73 14.66 -5.99
C LYS A 151 0.63 13.21 -5.51
N LEU A 152 1.63 12.71 -4.77
CA LEU A 152 1.55 11.39 -4.13
C LEU A 152 0.43 11.33 -3.09
N GLU A 153 0.23 12.42 -2.34
CA GLU A 153 -0.89 12.54 -1.41
C GLU A 153 -2.24 12.51 -2.14
N LEU A 154 -2.40 13.30 -3.20
CA LEU A 154 -3.60 13.32 -4.05
C LEU A 154 -3.88 11.91 -4.59
N LEU A 155 -2.90 11.28 -5.23
CA LEU A 155 -3.05 9.98 -5.86
C LEU A 155 -3.49 8.90 -4.86
N ALA A 156 -2.81 8.79 -3.72
CA ALA A 156 -3.18 7.82 -2.70
C ALA A 156 -4.57 8.11 -2.08
N THR A 157 -4.92 9.39 -1.89
CA THR A 157 -6.23 9.77 -1.34
C THR A 157 -7.35 9.42 -2.31
N VAL A 158 -7.17 9.72 -3.60
CA VAL A 158 -8.14 9.40 -4.65
C VAL A 158 -8.26 7.89 -4.82
N ASP A 159 -7.15 7.15 -4.85
CA ASP A 159 -7.19 5.68 -4.92
C ASP A 159 -7.99 5.06 -3.76
N MET A 160 -7.74 5.47 -2.51
CA MET A 160 -8.50 4.94 -1.38
C MET A 160 -10.00 5.30 -1.46
N ALA A 161 -10.34 6.48 -1.96
CA ALA A 161 -11.74 6.84 -2.21
C ALA A 161 -12.36 5.97 -3.34
N ILE A 162 -11.60 5.67 -4.39
CA ILE A 162 -12.00 4.71 -5.43
C ILE A 162 -12.27 3.33 -4.83
N GLN A 163 -11.41 2.86 -3.91
CA GLN A 163 -11.63 1.59 -3.21
C GLN A 163 -12.93 1.59 -2.40
N ASP A 164 -13.22 2.67 -1.66
CA ASP A 164 -14.49 2.79 -0.94
C ASP A 164 -15.70 2.74 -1.87
N LEU A 165 -15.63 3.43 -3.01
CA LEU A 165 -16.70 3.44 -4.02
C LEU A 165 -16.90 2.05 -4.63
N GLN A 166 -15.82 1.36 -5.01
CA GLN A 166 -15.87 0.02 -5.57
C GLN A 166 -16.46 -0.99 -4.57
N ILE A 167 -16.06 -0.94 -3.30
CA ILE A 167 -16.63 -1.78 -2.22
C ILE A 167 -18.13 -1.49 -2.06
N ALA A 168 -18.55 -0.24 -2.19
CA ALA A 168 -19.96 0.17 -2.13
C ALA A 168 -20.74 -0.08 -3.43
N GLY A 169 -20.13 -0.63 -4.48
CA GLY A 169 -20.76 -0.84 -5.79
C GLY A 169 -21.16 0.46 -6.50
N ARG A 170 -20.49 1.58 -6.18
CA ARG A 170 -20.74 2.91 -6.76
C ARG A 170 -19.80 3.18 -7.93
N GLU A 171 -20.29 3.91 -8.92
CA GLU A 171 -19.48 4.40 -10.02
C GLU A 171 -18.41 5.39 -9.55
N VAL A 172 -17.24 5.33 -10.20
CA VAL A 172 -16.10 6.20 -9.92
C VAL A 172 -16.18 7.44 -10.80
N THR A 173 -16.65 8.55 -10.21
CA THR A 173 -16.65 9.89 -10.82
C THR A 173 -15.95 10.92 -9.90
N VAL A 174 -15.67 12.12 -10.42
CA VAL A 174 -15.08 13.21 -9.63
C VAL A 174 -16.00 13.59 -8.48
N GLU A 175 -17.30 13.70 -8.73
CA GLU A 175 -18.32 14.01 -7.73
C GLU A 175 -18.38 12.92 -6.66
N ALA A 176 -18.39 11.65 -7.06
CA ALA A 176 -18.43 10.53 -6.12
C ALA A 176 -17.18 10.48 -5.22
N VAL A 177 -15.99 10.78 -5.76
CA VAL A 177 -14.77 10.91 -4.96
C VAL A 177 -14.88 12.07 -3.99
N LYS A 178 -15.39 13.23 -4.43
CA LYS A 178 -15.60 14.40 -3.55
C LYS A 178 -16.60 14.10 -2.44
N ASP A 179 -17.65 13.33 -2.71
CA ASP A 179 -18.61 12.89 -1.69
C ASP A 179 -17.92 12.06 -0.60
N VAL A 180 -17.06 11.10 -0.99
CA VAL A 180 -16.28 10.30 -0.03
C VAL A 180 -15.38 11.18 0.83
N LEU A 181 -14.67 12.15 0.22
CA LEU A 181 -13.81 13.08 0.95
C LEU A 181 -14.62 13.99 1.88
N PHE A 182 -15.77 14.49 1.44
CA PHE A 182 -16.63 15.39 2.20
C PHE A 182 -17.26 14.69 3.42
N ALA A 183 -17.63 13.42 3.27
CA ALA A 183 -18.23 12.61 4.33
C ALA A 183 -17.26 12.33 5.50
N HIS A 184 -15.94 12.34 5.26
CA HIS A 184 -14.94 12.03 6.27
C HIS A 184 -14.33 13.30 6.89
N GLU A 185 -14.43 13.46 8.21
CA GLU A 185 -14.02 14.67 8.94
C GLU A 185 -12.57 15.10 8.67
N GLU A 186 -11.60 14.18 8.73
CA GLU A 186 -10.18 14.52 8.48
C GLU A 186 -9.86 14.81 7.00
N TRP A 187 -10.73 14.39 6.07
CA TRP A 187 -10.49 14.54 4.62
C TRP A 187 -11.29 15.68 4.00
N ARG A 188 -12.40 16.08 4.61
CA ARG A 188 -13.22 17.21 4.15
C ARG A 188 -12.39 18.47 3.88
N PRO A 189 -11.42 18.88 4.74
CA PRO A 189 -10.60 20.06 4.47
C PRO A 189 -9.72 19.95 3.21
N LYS A 190 -9.45 18.74 2.71
CA LYS A 190 -8.66 18.54 1.49
C LYS A 190 -9.31 19.19 0.27
N LEU A 191 -10.65 19.21 0.22
CA LEU A 191 -11.42 19.82 -0.87
C LEU A 191 -11.22 21.33 -0.99
N MET A 192 -10.65 21.98 0.03
CA MET A 192 -10.29 23.40 -0.01
C MET A 192 -8.91 23.66 -0.62
N ARG A 193 -8.11 22.62 -0.88
CA ARG A 193 -6.75 22.74 -1.41
C ARG A 193 -6.77 22.64 -2.93
N GLN A 194 -6.04 23.52 -3.61
CA GLN A 194 -5.94 23.56 -5.08
C GLN A 194 -5.52 22.22 -5.72
N ILE A 195 -4.69 21.43 -5.02
CA ILE A 195 -4.26 20.11 -5.51
C ILE A 195 -5.41 19.09 -5.57
N PHE A 196 -6.53 19.32 -4.89
CA PHE A 196 -7.76 18.52 -4.92
C PHE A 196 -8.87 19.18 -5.76
N SER A 197 -8.51 19.98 -6.77
CA SER A 197 -9.47 20.50 -7.75
C SER A 197 -10.06 19.38 -8.61
N ASP A 198 -11.21 19.63 -9.24
CA ASP A 198 -11.91 18.65 -10.07
C ASP A 198 -11.01 18.07 -11.18
N SER A 199 -10.26 18.93 -11.89
CA SER A 199 -9.31 18.50 -12.91
C SER A 199 -8.16 17.63 -12.37
N HIS A 200 -7.65 17.93 -11.16
CA HIS A 200 -6.62 17.11 -10.54
C HIS A 200 -7.16 15.77 -10.04
N ILE A 201 -8.39 15.74 -9.50
CA ILE A 201 -9.07 14.51 -9.11
C ILE A 201 -9.33 13.64 -10.33
N GLU A 202 -9.82 14.21 -11.44
CA GLU A 202 -10.02 13.51 -12.71
C GLU A 202 -8.73 12.87 -13.23
N GLN A 203 -7.62 13.64 -13.26
CA GLN A 203 -6.31 13.12 -13.64
C GLN A 203 -5.84 12.01 -12.70
N ALA A 204 -6.07 12.14 -11.39
CA ALA A 204 -5.74 11.10 -10.42
C ALA A 204 -6.58 9.84 -10.60
N ILE A 205 -7.88 9.96 -10.91
CA ILE A 205 -8.74 8.81 -11.25
C ILE A 205 -8.17 8.08 -12.47
N ALA A 206 -7.89 8.80 -13.57
CA ALA A 206 -7.30 8.21 -14.77
C ALA A 206 -5.95 7.54 -14.49
N ARG A 207 -5.13 8.16 -13.63
CA ARG A 207 -3.85 7.61 -13.21
C ARG A 207 -4.00 6.35 -12.37
N CYS A 208 -4.95 6.30 -11.43
CA CYS A 208 -5.23 5.10 -10.65
C CYS A 208 -5.67 3.94 -11.54
N LYS A 209 -6.56 4.20 -12.51
CA LYS A 209 -6.96 3.18 -13.50
C LYS A 209 -5.75 2.63 -14.25
N ALA A 210 -4.90 3.51 -14.79
CA ALA A 210 -3.68 3.09 -15.49
C ALA A 210 -2.64 2.35 -14.61
N LEU A 211 -2.71 2.50 -13.28
CA LEU A 211 -1.78 1.87 -12.34
C LEU A 211 -2.28 0.52 -11.81
N PHE A 212 -3.59 0.35 -11.67
CA PHE A 212 -4.19 -0.73 -10.88
C PHE A 212 -5.29 -1.52 -11.61
N ASP A 213 -5.89 -0.97 -12.66
CA ASP A 213 -6.79 -1.76 -13.48
C ASP A 213 -5.92 -2.66 -14.37
N GLU A 214 -6.15 -3.98 -14.29
CA GLU A 214 -5.51 -4.94 -15.20
C GLU A 214 -5.84 -4.57 -16.65
N VAL A 215 -4.85 -4.60 -17.53
CA VAL A 215 -5.07 -4.72 -18.98
C VAL A 215 -5.69 -6.08 -19.27
#